data_AF-A0A1Y4S725-F1
#
_entry.id   AF-A0A1Y4S725-F1
#
_cell.length_a   1.000
_cell.length_b   1.000
_cell.length_c   1.000
_cell.angle_alpha   90.00
_cell.angle_beta   90.00
_cell.angle_gamma   90.00
#
_symmetry.space_group_name_H-M   'P 1'
#
loop_
_entity.id
_entity.type
_entity.pdbx_description
1 polymer ?
#
loop_
_entity_poly.entity_id
_entity_poly.type
_entity_poly.pdbx_seq_one_letter_code
_entity_poly.pdbx_strand_id
1 'polypeptide(L)'
;MRYEVKIDVKHIVIKLKSAEKFFGLHNLTKDESYSEENINLRIFNNDIAFQNTVQKTKPIIYHYQGNIKKSKMITGFRVLYVLYMFEMGILPKNAPHKRKVHFFLKEDLRYMDQITKEATLLCKKEESIVKNRLESLIKEQKCVYNKIRYCKNPDTKEKLQRDVYSLSKKIKELRKAVRLYEGIENRSLKMRDIMKSMNERQNDTQFNSLYRNAER
;
A
#
# COMPACT_ATOMS: atom_id res chain seq x y z
N MET A 1 14.99 -20.29 2.08
CA MET A 1 15.78 -19.23 1.42
C MET A 1 14.87 -18.06 1.06
N ARG A 2 15.40 -16.83 0.95
CA ARG A 2 14.62 -15.58 0.75
C ARG A 2 14.14 -15.36 -0.70
N TYR A 3 14.66 -16.15 -1.64
CA TYR A 3 14.37 -16.12 -3.06
C TYR A 3 14.56 -17.53 -3.64
N GLU A 4 13.95 -17.76 -4.80
CA GLU A 4 14.11 -18.94 -5.65
C GLU A 4 14.89 -18.55 -6.91
N VAL A 5 15.89 -19.33 -7.29
CA VAL A 5 16.68 -19.14 -8.52
C VAL A 5 16.47 -20.34 -9.41
N LYS A 6 16.24 -20.11 -10.71
CA LYS A 6 16.28 -21.16 -11.73
C LYS A 6 17.44 -20.88 -12.68
N ILE A 7 18.30 -21.87 -12.81
CA ILE A 7 19.52 -21.82 -13.64
C ILE A 7 19.31 -22.64 -14.94
N ASP A 8 18.42 -23.64 -14.94
CA ASP A 8 18.14 -24.54 -16.09
C ASP A 8 17.33 -23.89 -17.25
N VAL A 9 17.44 -22.58 -17.42
CA VAL A 9 16.74 -21.82 -18.46
C VAL A 9 17.76 -20.95 -19.21
N LYS A 10 17.43 -20.56 -20.45
CA LYS A 10 18.32 -19.79 -21.34
C LYS A 10 19.01 -18.58 -20.68
N HIS A 11 18.35 -17.95 -19.72
CA HIS A 11 18.94 -16.91 -18.88
C HIS A 11 18.57 -17.16 -17.43
N ILE A 12 19.48 -16.89 -16.51
CA ILE A 12 19.25 -17.02 -15.07
C ILE A 12 18.07 -16.13 -14.64
N VAL A 13 17.10 -16.73 -13.95
CA VAL A 13 15.92 -16.03 -13.43
C VAL A 13 15.82 -16.16 -11.91
N ILE A 14 15.42 -15.07 -11.26
CA ILE A 14 15.23 -14.98 -9.81
C ILE A 14 13.78 -14.61 -9.50
N LYS A 15 13.22 -15.26 -8.49
CA LYS A 15 11.91 -14.94 -7.92
C LYS A 15 12.05 -14.66 -6.43
N LEU A 16 11.59 -13.50 -5.98
CA LEU A 16 11.45 -13.21 -4.55
C LEU A 16 10.21 -13.92 -4.02
N LYS A 17 10.22 -14.35 -2.74
CA LYS A 17 9.06 -15.00 -2.11
C LYS A 17 7.78 -14.14 -2.14
N SER A 18 7.94 -12.82 -2.10
CA SER A 18 6.84 -11.85 -2.15
C SER A 18 6.35 -11.56 -3.59
N ALA A 19 7.13 -11.90 -4.61
CA ALA A 19 6.78 -11.63 -6.00
C ALA A 19 6.14 -12.85 -6.67
N GLU A 20 5.12 -12.61 -7.49
CA GLU A 20 4.41 -13.68 -8.20
C GLU A 20 5.21 -14.25 -9.37
N LYS A 21 6.02 -13.41 -10.04
CA LYS A 21 6.72 -13.73 -11.31
C LYS A 21 8.23 -13.86 -11.14
N PHE A 22 8.85 -14.65 -12.02
CA PHE A 22 10.30 -14.72 -12.19
C PHE A 22 10.81 -13.52 -13.00
N PHE A 23 11.96 -12.98 -12.62
CA PHE A 23 12.65 -11.89 -13.32
C PHE A 23 14.00 -12.38 -13.85
N GLY A 24 14.29 -12.13 -15.12
CA GLY A 24 15.61 -12.41 -15.71
C GLY A 24 16.66 -11.44 -15.20
N LEU A 25 17.84 -11.95 -14.83
CA LEU A 25 18.94 -11.12 -14.33
C LEU A 25 19.40 -10.05 -15.33
N HIS A 26 19.42 -10.39 -16.62
CA HIS A 26 19.77 -9.46 -17.70
C HIS A 26 18.86 -8.23 -17.77
N ASN A 27 17.62 -8.30 -17.29
CA ASN A 27 16.67 -7.18 -17.31
C ASN A 27 16.80 -6.21 -16.13
N LEU A 28 17.69 -6.48 -15.16
CA LEU A 28 17.82 -5.67 -13.95
C LEU A 28 18.48 -4.31 -14.21
N THR A 29 19.36 -4.21 -15.20
CA THR A 29 20.12 -2.99 -15.48
C THR A 29 20.22 -2.80 -16.98
N LYS A 30 20.05 -1.56 -17.45
CA LYS A 30 20.16 -1.23 -18.89
C LYS A 30 21.58 -1.40 -19.41
N ASP A 31 22.56 -1.31 -18.52
CA ASP A 31 24.00 -1.38 -18.84
C ASP A 31 24.51 -2.83 -18.96
N GLU A 32 23.61 -3.82 -19.04
CA GLU A 32 23.91 -5.25 -19.17
C GLU A 32 24.88 -5.81 -18.12
N SER A 33 25.07 -5.09 -17.01
CA SER A 33 26.00 -5.49 -15.97
C SER A 33 25.68 -6.88 -15.43
N TYR A 34 24.39 -7.19 -15.25
CA TYR A 34 23.88 -8.49 -14.79
C TYR A 34 23.57 -9.50 -15.91
N SER A 35 24.16 -9.32 -17.10
CA SER A 35 24.23 -10.40 -18.09
C SER A 35 25.10 -11.55 -17.57
N GLU A 36 24.83 -12.77 -18.03
CA GLU A 36 25.52 -13.98 -17.60
C GLU A 36 27.02 -13.92 -17.85
N GLU A 37 27.40 -13.40 -19.03
CA GLU A 37 28.79 -13.17 -19.43
C GLU A 37 29.51 -12.20 -18.47
N ASN A 38 28.87 -11.06 -18.16
CA ASN A 38 29.43 -10.04 -17.28
C ASN A 38 29.48 -10.48 -15.80
N ILE A 39 28.57 -11.36 -15.38
CA ILE A 39 28.63 -11.98 -14.05
C ILE A 39 29.82 -12.95 -14.00
N ASN A 40 30.00 -13.79 -15.02
CA ASN A 40 31.11 -14.74 -15.11
C ASN A 40 32.46 -14.02 -15.14
N LEU A 41 32.59 -12.96 -15.93
CA LEU A 41 33.79 -12.12 -15.96
C LEU A 41 34.10 -11.52 -14.59
N ARG A 42 33.08 -11.02 -13.86
CA ARG A 42 33.27 -10.47 -12.51
C ARG A 42 33.66 -11.51 -11.47
N ILE A 43 33.12 -12.73 -11.55
CA ILE A 43 33.52 -13.84 -10.69
C ILE A 43 34.96 -14.25 -11.01
N PHE A 44 35.29 -14.37 -12.30
CA PHE A 44 36.63 -14.74 -12.76
C PHE A 44 37.69 -13.71 -12.35
N ASN A 45 37.40 -12.43 -12.52
CA ASN A 45 38.27 -11.33 -12.11
C ASN A 45 38.31 -11.13 -10.59
N ASN A 46 37.46 -11.83 -9.82
CA ASN A 46 37.29 -11.65 -8.39
C ASN A 46 37.01 -10.18 -7.98
N ASP A 47 36.28 -9.45 -8.83
CA ASP A 47 35.87 -8.05 -8.61
C ASP A 47 34.83 -7.90 -7.47
N ILE A 48 34.46 -9.02 -6.83
CA ILE A 48 33.63 -9.06 -5.62
C ILE A 48 34.45 -8.70 -4.37
N ALA A 49 35.67 -8.16 -4.53
CA ALA A 49 36.29 -7.36 -3.49
C ALA A 49 35.35 -6.20 -3.17
N PHE A 50 34.50 -6.40 -2.16
CA PHE A 50 33.60 -5.44 -1.53
C PHE A 50 33.93 -4.02 -1.96
N GLN A 51 33.26 -3.53 -3.00
CA GLN A 51 33.21 -2.09 -3.24
C GLN A 51 32.41 -1.53 -2.07
N ASN A 52 33.09 -1.36 -0.94
CA ASN A 52 32.79 -0.38 0.08
C ASN A 52 33.05 1.01 -0.53
N THR A 53 32.49 1.28 -1.70
CA THR A 53 32.17 2.64 -2.13
C THR A 53 30.88 3.01 -1.41
N VAL A 54 30.91 2.92 -0.07
CA VAL A 54 30.16 3.88 0.73
C VAL A 54 30.77 5.20 0.31
N GLN A 55 30.17 5.82 -0.71
CA GLN A 55 30.52 7.16 -1.14
C GLN A 55 30.58 7.95 0.16
N LYS A 56 31.78 8.44 0.52
CA LYS A 56 31.96 9.32 1.68
C LYS A 56 31.18 10.58 1.35
N THR A 57 29.88 10.56 1.56
CA THR A 57 29.02 11.71 1.42
C THR A 57 29.55 12.73 2.41
N LYS A 58 29.88 13.92 1.91
CA LYS A 58 30.28 15.02 2.78
C LYS A 58 29.19 15.17 3.85
N PRO A 59 29.52 15.21 5.15
CA PRO A 59 28.51 15.30 6.19
C PRO A 59 27.69 16.58 5.94
N ILE A 60 26.38 16.41 5.81
CA ILE A 60 25.47 17.55 5.67
C ILE A 60 25.47 18.27 7.02
N ILE A 61 26.04 19.47 7.07
CA ILE A 61 26.09 20.29 8.27
C ILE A 61 24.72 20.96 8.43
N TYR A 62 23.98 20.60 9.47
CA TYR A 62 22.71 21.23 9.83
C TYR A 62 22.95 22.23 10.96
N HIS A 63 22.54 23.48 10.74
CA HIS A 63 22.56 24.50 11.80
C HIS A 63 21.24 24.48 12.57
N TYR A 64 21.30 24.05 13.83
CA TYR A 64 20.16 24.08 14.74
C TYR A 64 19.95 25.49 15.29
N GLN A 65 18.77 26.07 15.04
CA GLN A 65 18.35 27.31 15.67
C GLN A 65 17.67 27.00 17.01
N GLY A 66 18.45 27.00 18.10
CA GLY A 66 17.94 26.84 19.47
C GLY A 66 19.02 26.53 20.51
N ASN A 67 18.62 26.47 21.79
CA ASN A 67 19.54 26.14 22.89
C ASN A 67 19.35 24.68 23.34
N ILE A 68 20.22 23.79 22.87
CA ILE A 68 20.18 22.33 23.18
C ILE A 68 20.20 22.08 24.70
N LYS A 69 20.88 22.92 25.48
CA LYS A 69 21.00 22.78 26.93
C LYS A 69 19.69 23.08 27.69
N LYS A 70 18.78 23.85 27.08
CA LYS A 70 17.45 24.17 27.65
C LYS A 70 16.34 23.25 27.16
N SER A 71 16.62 22.41 26.16
CA SER A 71 15.64 21.47 25.63
C SER A 71 15.44 20.33 26.62
N LYS A 72 14.19 20.07 27.02
CA LYS A 72 13.86 18.88 27.80
C LYS A 72 14.21 17.66 26.95
N MET A 73 15.22 16.90 27.36
CA MET A 73 15.52 15.64 26.71
C MET A 73 14.27 14.77 26.77
N ILE A 74 13.83 14.34 25.60
CA ILE A 74 12.84 13.27 25.52
C ILE A 74 13.59 12.04 26.04
N THR A 75 13.06 11.36 27.05
CA THR A 75 13.69 10.16 27.64
C THR A 75 12.66 9.02 27.68
N GLY A 76 13.13 7.78 27.66
CA GLY A 76 12.29 6.57 27.73
C GLY A 76 11.47 6.32 26.47
N PHE A 77 10.24 5.80 26.65
CA PHE A 77 9.34 5.41 25.55
C PHE A 77 9.07 6.51 24.52
N ARG A 78 9.12 7.78 24.95
CA ARG A 78 8.91 8.91 24.05
C ARG A 78 10.02 9.03 23.00
N VAL A 79 11.27 8.69 23.34
CA VAL A 79 12.39 8.66 22.36
C VAL A 79 12.15 7.57 21.35
N LEU A 80 11.79 6.39 21.84
CA LEU A 80 11.52 5.23 21.01
C LEU A 80 10.37 5.52 20.02
N TYR A 81 9.31 6.17 20.49
CA TYR A 81 8.21 6.59 19.62
C TYR A 81 8.65 7.55 18.51
N VAL A 82 9.46 8.56 18.84
CA VAL A 82 9.99 9.52 17.85
C VAL A 82 10.93 8.82 16.86
N LEU A 83 11.76 7.89 17.34
CA LEU A 83 12.62 7.07 16.49
C LEU A 83 11.79 6.25 15.49
N TYR A 84 10.73 5.58 15.95
CA TYR A 84 9.82 4.85 15.06
C TYR A 84 9.16 5.76 14.04
N MET A 85 8.67 6.94 14.43
CA MET A 85 8.09 7.90 13.47
C MET A 85 9.11 8.34 12.40
N PHE A 86 10.39 8.42 12.75
CA PHE A 86 11.47 8.76 11.83
C PHE A 86 11.80 7.60 10.88
N GLU A 87 11.89 6.36 11.39
CA GLU A 87 12.06 5.15 10.57
C GLU A 87 10.89 4.93 9.61
N MET A 88 9.68 5.27 10.05
CA MET A 88 8.45 5.23 9.26
C MET A 88 8.33 6.38 8.25
N GLY A 89 9.28 7.32 8.21
CA GLY A 89 9.25 8.45 7.28
C GLY A 89 8.09 9.43 7.51
N ILE A 90 7.43 9.38 8.68
CA ILE A 90 6.39 10.32 9.09
C ILE A 90 7.02 11.68 9.41
N LEU A 91 8.24 11.64 9.96
CA LEU A 91 9.06 12.82 10.27
C LEU A 91 10.33 12.85 9.40
N PRO A 92 10.75 14.03 8.90
CA PRO A 92 10.05 15.32 8.89
C PRO A 92 9.01 15.44 7.75
N LYS A 93 7.85 16.05 8.03
CA LYS A 93 6.68 16.10 7.13
C LYS A 93 6.97 16.67 5.73
N ASN A 94 7.92 17.60 5.61
CA ASN A 94 8.27 18.30 4.37
C ASN A 94 9.71 18.05 3.92
N ALA A 95 10.29 16.89 4.27
CA ALA A 95 11.64 16.56 3.84
C ALA A 95 11.72 16.44 2.30
N PRO A 96 12.72 17.04 1.63
CA PRO A 96 12.91 16.92 0.18
C PRO A 96 13.12 15.46 -0.24
N HIS A 97 13.79 14.67 0.61
CA HIS A 97 13.86 13.22 0.51
C HIS A 97 13.23 12.57 1.74
N LYS A 98 11.92 12.28 1.68
CA LYS A 98 11.27 11.46 2.70
C LYS A 98 11.89 10.07 2.70
N ARG A 99 12.38 9.61 3.86
CA ARG A 99 12.75 8.19 4.04
C ARG A 99 11.54 7.34 3.66
N LYS A 100 11.75 6.41 2.73
CA LYS A 100 10.71 5.45 2.35
C LYS A 100 10.66 4.39 3.45
N VAL A 101 9.45 4.08 3.92
CA VAL A 101 9.22 2.92 4.80
C VAL A 101 9.79 1.68 4.11
N HIS A 102 10.48 0.83 4.87
CA HIS A 102 10.98 -0.44 4.37
C HIS A 102 9.83 -1.26 3.75
N PHE A 103 10.11 -1.97 2.66
CA PHE A 103 9.09 -2.64 1.84
C PHE A 103 8.14 -3.52 2.67
N PHE A 104 8.68 -4.33 3.60
CA PHE A 104 7.89 -5.19 4.48
C PHE A 104 6.87 -4.41 5.32
N LEU A 105 7.30 -3.32 5.93
CA LEU A 105 6.46 -2.54 6.85
C LEU A 105 5.42 -1.69 6.11
N LYS A 106 5.64 -1.46 4.81
CA LYS A 106 4.73 -0.72 3.93
C LYS A 106 3.40 -1.45 3.72
N GLU A 107 3.43 -2.78 3.60
CA GLU A 107 2.22 -3.59 3.44
C GLU A 107 1.41 -3.61 4.73
N ASP A 108 2.06 -3.81 5.87
CA ASP A 108 1.42 -3.78 7.19
C ASP A 108 0.79 -2.42 7.48
N LEU A 109 1.50 -1.32 7.21
CA LEU A 109 0.95 0.02 7.34
C LEU A 109 -0.29 0.23 6.45
N ARG A 110 -0.23 -0.23 5.21
CA ARG A 110 -1.36 -0.13 4.28
C ARG A 110 -2.56 -0.92 4.80
N TYR A 111 -2.31 -2.09 5.37
CA TYR A 111 -3.33 -2.94 5.98
C TYR A 111 -3.96 -2.28 7.21
N MET A 112 -3.15 -1.72 8.11
CA MET A 112 -3.62 -1.00 9.30
C MET A 112 -4.43 0.26 8.95
N ASP A 113 -3.97 1.03 7.96
CA ASP A 113 -4.70 2.19 7.43
C ASP A 113 -6.05 1.78 6.84
N GLN A 114 -6.09 0.62 6.19
CA GLN A 114 -7.32 0.08 5.62
C GLN A 114 -8.30 -0.32 6.74
N ILE A 115 -7.85 -1.06 7.76
CA ILE A 115 -8.67 -1.41 8.94
C ILE A 115 -9.22 -0.14 9.60
N THR A 116 -8.38 0.87 9.78
CA THR A 116 -8.78 2.14 10.41
C THR A 116 -9.89 2.84 9.60
N LYS A 117 -9.76 2.88 8.27
CA LYS A 117 -10.79 3.45 7.38
C LYS A 117 -12.09 2.66 7.43
N GLU A 118 -12.01 1.34 7.46
CA GLU A 118 -13.18 0.47 7.54
C GLU A 118 -13.90 0.62 8.89
N ALA A 119 -13.17 0.59 10.01
CA ALA A 119 -13.72 0.76 11.34
C ALA A 119 -14.39 2.13 11.53
N THR A 120 -13.73 3.20 11.08
CA THR A 120 -14.30 4.56 11.14
C THR A 120 -15.55 4.72 10.28
N LEU A 121 -15.61 4.01 9.15
CA LEU A 121 -16.78 3.98 8.26
C LEU A 121 -17.94 3.18 8.86
N LEU A 122 -17.68 2.01 9.45
CA LEU A 122 -18.68 1.22 10.16
C LEU A 122 -19.31 1.99 11.33
N CYS A 123 -18.53 2.79 12.04
CA CYS A 123 -19.01 3.65 13.12
C CYS A 123 -20.04 4.71 12.64
N LYS A 124 -19.98 5.13 11.36
CA LYS A 124 -20.87 6.15 10.77
C LYS A 124 -22.22 5.60 10.25
N LYS A 125 -22.49 4.31 10.46
CA LYS A 125 -23.79 3.60 10.46
C LYS A 125 -24.77 3.69 9.27
N GLU A 126 -24.49 4.32 8.13
CA GLU A 126 -25.54 4.48 7.10
C GLU A 126 -25.09 4.19 5.65
N GLU A 127 -24.90 2.91 5.32
CA GLU A 127 -24.52 2.48 3.96
C GLU A 127 -25.55 2.88 2.88
N SER A 128 -26.84 2.64 3.14
CA SER A 128 -27.93 2.93 2.21
C SER A 128 -28.06 4.43 1.91
N ILE A 129 -27.86 5.27 2.93
CA ILE A 129 -27.91 6.72 2.80
C ILE A 129 -26.73 7.23 1.97
N VAL A 130 -25.55 6.65 2.13
CA VAL A 130 -24.36 7.00 1.31
C VAL A 130 -24.58 6.64 -0.17
N LYS A 131 -25.15 5.46 -0.47
CA LYS A 131 -25.47 5.04 -1.84
C LYS A 131 -26.54 5.95 -2.47
N ASN A 132 -27.64 6.21 -1.78
CA ASN A 132 -28.71 7.10 -2.26
C ASN A 132 -28.21 8.54 -2.50
N ARG A 133 -27.37 9.05 -1.60
CA ARG A 133 -26.74 10.37 -1.73
C ARG A 133 -25.77 10.47 -2.90
N LEU A 134 -25.06 9.38 -3.20
CA LEU A 134 -24.20 9.33 -4.38
C LEU A 134 -25.02 9.43 -5.66
N GLU A 135 -26.12 8.68 -5.75
CA GLU A 135 -27.02 8.74 -6.90
C GLU A 135 -27.67 10.10 -7.09
N SER A 136 -28.12 10.75 -6.01
CA SER A 136 -28.70 12.08 -6.07
C SER A 136 -27.70 13.11 -6.60
N LEU A 137 -26.46 13.08 -6.11
CA LEU A 137 -25.40 14.00 -6.57
C LEU A 137 -24.98 13.75 -8.02
N ILE A 138 -25.00 12.50 -8.48
CA ILE A 138 -24.75 12.17 -9.89
C ILE A 138 -25.86 12.74 -10.78
N LYS A 139 -27.13 12.64 -10.34
CA LYS A 139 -28.27 13.24 -11.04
C LYS A 139 -28.15 14.77 -11.08
N GLU A 140 -27.85 15.41 -9.94
CA GLU A 140 -27.61 16.85 -9.86
C GLU A 140 -26.47 17.30 -10.80
N GLN A 141 -25.35 16.59 -10.81
CA GLN A 141 -24.22 16.89 -11.69
C GLN A 141 -24.64 16.82 -13.17
N LYS A 142 -25.41 15.81 -13.59
CA LYS A 142 -25.96 15.72 -14.95
C LYS A 142 -26.86 16.92 -15.27
N CYS A 143 -27.70 17.34 -14.33
CA CYS A 143 -28.54 18.54 -14.49
C CYS A 143 -27.69 19.80 -14.68
N VAL A 144 -26.61 19.97 -13.93
CA VAL A 144 -25.70 21.12 -14.08
C VAL A 144 -24.96 21.09 -15.41
N TYR A 145 -24.49 19.92 -15.87
CA TYR A 145 -23.91 19.79 -17.22
C TYR A 145 -24.90 20.17 -18.32
N ASN A 146 -26.16 19.75 -18.20
CA ASN A 146 -27.22 20.16 -19.12
C ASN A 146 -27.40 21.69 -19.10
N LYS A 147 -27.43 22.32 -17.91
CA LYS A 147 -27.50 23.79 -17.80
C LYS A 147 -26.32 24.49 -18.48
N ILE A 148 -25.09 23.97 -18.30
CA ILE A 148 -23.88 24.51 -18.96
C ILE A 148 -24.00 24.45 -20.48
N ARG A 149 -24.55 23.35 -21.02
CA ARG A 149 -24.70 23.15 -22.47
C ARG A 149 -25.55 24.23 -23.13
N TYR A 150 -26.57 24.75 -22.44
CA TYR A 150 -27.49 25.76 -22.96
C TYR A 150 -27.18 27.20 -22.50
N CYS A 151 -26.16 27.41 -21.66
CA CYS A 151 -25.83 28.72 -21.12
C CYS A 151 -25.01 29.55 -22.14
N LYS A 152 -25.55 30.70 -22.57
CA LYS A 152 -24.89 31.62 -23.52
C LYS A 152 -23.97 32.63 -22.83
N ASN A 153 -24.28 33.03 -21.60
CA ASN A 153 -23.51 34.03 -20.86
C ASN A 153 -22.22 33.39 -20.27
N PRO A 154 -21.05 34.02 -20.46
CA PRO A 154 -19.77 33.45 -20.00
C PRO A 154 -19.66 33.40 -18.48
N ASP A 155 -20.09 34.45 -17.77
CA ASP A 155 -19.96 34.54 -16.31
C ASP A 155 -20.80 33.49 -15.56
N THR A 156 -22.00 33.21 -16.05
CA THR A 156 -22.87 32.18 -15.47
C THR A 156 -22.35 30.78 -15.79
N LYS A 157 -21.71 30.60 -16.96
CA LYS A 157 -21.08 29.34 -17.36
C LYS A 157 -19.90 29.01 -16.45
N GLU A 158 -19.06 29.99 -16.10
CA GLU A 158 -17.97 29.80 -15.14
C GLU A 158 -18.48 29.40 -13.75
N LYS A 159 -19.53 30.06 -13.24
CA LYS A 159 -20.14 29.70 -11.95
C LYS A 159 -20.59 28.24 -11.93
N LEU A 160 -21.31 27.81 -12.98
CA LEU A 160 -21.75 26.42 -13.11
C LEU A 160 -20.58 25.44 -13.23
N GLN A 161 -19.47 25.82 -13.86
CA GLN A 161 -18.26 24.99 -13.91
C GLN A 161 -17.62 24.81 -12.52
N ARG A 162 -17.59 25.86 -11.70
CA ARG A 162 -17.13 25.77 -10.30
C ARG A 162 -18.05 24.85 -9.48
N ASP A 163 -19.36 24.91 -9.71
CA ASP A 163 -20.32 24.01 -9.08
C ASP A 163 -20.10 22.55 -9.51
N VAL A 164 -19.84 22.29 -10.79
CA VAL A 164 -19.47 20.95 -11.27
C VAL A 164 -18.20 20.46 -10.58
N TYR A 165 -17.20 21.31 -10.40
CA TYR A 165 -15.95 20.94 -9.73
C TYR A 165 -16.20 20.57 -8.26
N SER A 166 -17.00 21.35 -7.54
CA SER A 166 -17.35 21.07 -6.14
C SER A 166 -18.16 19.77 -6.00
N LEU A 167 -19.15 19.55 -6.87
CA LEU A 167 -19.93 18.32 -6.96
C LEU A 167 -19.04 17.12 -7.30
N SER A 168 -18.10 17.26 -8.25
CA SER A 168 -17.16 16.21 -8.63
C SER A 168 -16.29 15.76 -7.45
N LYS A 169 -15.83 16.72 -6.64
CA LYS A 169 -15.05 16.43 -5.42
C LYS A 169 -15.87 15.63 -4.42
N LYS A 170 -17.13 16.04 -4.18
CA LYS A 170 -18.05 15.34 -3.27
C LYS A 170 -18.40 13.93 -3.74
N ILE A 171 -18.67 13.77 -5.05
CA ILE A 171 -18.90 12.45 -5.68
C ILE A 171 -17.66 11.55 -5.51
N LYS A 172 -16.45 12.09 -5.70
CA LYS A 172 -15.20 11.33 -5.53
C LYS A 172 -15.03 10.81 -4.11
N GLU A 173 -15.37 11.62 -3.10
CA GLU A 173 -15.32 11.21 -1.69
C GLU A 173 -16.35 10.11 -1.39
N LEU A 174 -17.59 10.26 -1.85
CA LEU A 174 -18.64 9.25 -1.67
C LEU A 174 -18.33 7.94 -2.40
N ARG A 175 -17.79 7.99 -3.62
CA ARG A 175 -17.33 6.78 -4.35
C ARG A 175 -16.27 6.00 -3.57
N LYS A 176 -15.37 6.69 -2.86
CA LYS A 176 -14.39 6.01 -2.00
C LYS A 176 -15.08 5.29 -0.84
N ALA A 177 -16.08 5.92 -0.22
CA ALA A 177 -16.85 5.31 0.86
C ALA A 177 -17.64 4.07 0.36
N VAL A 178 -18.33 4.18 -0.77
CA VAL A 178 -19.06 3.04 -1.37
C VAL A 178 -18.13 1.88 -1.69
N ARG A 179 -16.96 2.14 -2.30
CA ARG A 179 -15.94 1.10 -2.54
C ARG A 179 -15.44 0.41 -1.27
N LEU A 180 -15.41 1.12 -0.14
CA LEU A 180 -15.05 0.53 1.14
C LEU A 180 -16.16 -0.41 1.63
N TYR A 181 -17.43 -0.02 1.53
CA TYR A 181 -18.57 -0.90 1.85
C TYR A 181 -18.56 -2.18 1.00
N GLU A 182 -18.47 -2.04 -0.33
CA GLU A 182 -18.37 -3.18 -1.26
C GLU A 182 -17.15 -4.07 -0.94
N GLY A 183 -16.02 -3.46 -0.55
CA GLY A 183 -14.82 -4.18 -0.14
C GLY A 183 -15.00 -4.99 1.14
N ILE A 184 -15.69 -4.44 2.14
CA ILE A 184 -16.04 -5.12 3.39
C ILE A 184 -17.00 -6.27 3.10
N GLU A 185 -18.05 -6.01 2.32
CA GLU A 185 -19.06 -7.00 1.95
C GLU A 185 -18.41 -8.20 1.27
N ASN A 186 -17.63 -7.97 0.20
CA ASN A 186 -16.92 -9.02 -0.53
C ASN A 186 -15.97 -9.83 0.36
N ARG A 187 -15.28 -9.18 1.30
CA ARG A 187 -14.40 -9.88 2.25
C ARG A 187 -15.19 -10.70 3.27
N SER A 188 -16.32 -10.18 3.73
CA SER A 188 -17.19 -10.88 4.68
C SER A 188 -17.79 -12.15 4.07
N LEU A 189 -18.15 -12.12 2.78
CA LEU A 189 -18.61 -13.29 2.04
C LEU A 189 -17.50 -14.33 1.92
N LYS A 190 -16.31 -13.94 1.47
CA LYS A 190 -15.15 -14.84 1.40
C LYS A 190 -14.80 -15.46 2.75
N MET A 191 -14.82 -14.67 3.82
CA MET A 191 -14.54 -15.15 5.18
C MET A 191 -15.57 -16.18 5.63
N ARG A 192 -16.84 -15.94 5.33
CA ARG A 192 -17.93 -16.88 5.61
C ARG A 192 -17.71 -18.22 4.91
N ASP A 193 -17.31 -18.19 3.64
CA ASP A 193 -17.05 -19.41 2.86
C ASP A 193 -15.83 -20.17 3.39
N ILE A 194 -14.76 -19.45 3.74
CA ILE A 194 -13.58 -20.04 4.40
C ILE A 194 -13.99 -20.71 5.71
N MET A 195 -14.76 -20.03 6.55
CA MET A 195 -15.22 -20.56 7.84
C MET A 195 -16.09 -21.82 7.68
N LYS A 196 -17.00 -21.83 6.70
CA LYS A 196 -17.79 -23.02 6.37
C LYS A 196 -16.90 -24.20 5.98
N SER A 197 -15.95 -23.98 5.07
CA SER A 197 -15.03 -25.04 4.63
C SER A 197 -14.14 -25.58 5.77
N MET A 198 -13.79 -24.73 6.75
CA MET A 198 -13.04 -25.15 7.93
C MET A 198 -13.90 -26.00 8.87
N ASN A 199 -15.16 -25.60 9.11
CA ASN A 199 -16.09 -26.35 9.95
C ASN A 199 -16.41 -27.72 9.34
N GLU A 200 -16.65 -27.80 8.02
CA GLU A 200 -16.88 -29.05 7.31
C GLU A 200 -15.68 -30.00 7.46
N ARG A 201 -14.45 -29.51 7.22
CA ARG A 201 -13.23 -30.31 7.43
C ARG A 201 -13.07 -30.77 8.88
N GLN A 202 -13.38 -29.93 9.86
CA GLN A 202 -13.31 -30.30 11.28
C GLN A 202 -14.30 -31.40 11.62
N ASN A 203 -15.54 -31.30 11.13
CA ASN A 203 -16.58 -32.31 11.31
C ASN A 203 -16.18 -33.63 10.64
N ASP A 204 -15.63 -33.60 9.41
CA ASP A 204 -15.13 -34.79 8.72
C ASP A 204 -13.98 -35.45 9.49
N THR A 205 -13.07 -34.65 10.04
CA THR A 205 -11.94 -35.16 10.82
C THR A 205 -12.41 -35.80 12.13
N GLN A 206 -13.38 -35.18 12.81
CA GLN A 206 -14.01 -35.74 14.01
C GLN A 206 -14.78 -37.03 13.70
N PHE A 207 -15.60 -37.04 12.64
CA PHE A 207 -16.33 -38.22 12.19
C PHE A 207 -15.39 -39.40 11.88
N ASN A 208 -14.34 -39.16 11.09
CA ASN A 208 -13.34 -40.18 10.78
C ASN A 208 -12.58 -40.69 12.02
N SER A 209 -12.34 -39.82 13.00
CA SER A 209 -11.70 -40.21 14.27
C SER A 209 -12.60 -41.07 15.15
N LEU A 210 -13.92 -40.81 15.16
CA LEU A 210 -14.90 -41.58 15.91
C LEU A 210 -15.06 -42.99 15.31
N TYR A 211 -15.13 -43.11 13.98
CA TYR A 211 -15.23 -44.41 13.31
C TYR A 211 -13.97 -45.27 13.47
N ARG A 212 -12.76 -44.68 13.38
CA ARG A 212 -11.50 -45.42 13.65
C ARG A 212 -11.41 -45.98 15.07
N ASN A 213 -12.05 -45.34 16.04
CA ASN A 213 -12.04 -45.78 17.43
C ASN A 213 -13.13 -46.81 17.72
N ALA A 214 -14.18 -46.90 16.89
CA ALA A 214 -15.24 -47.90 16.99
C ALA A 214 -14.87 -49.24 16.32
N GLU A 215 -13.88 -49.24 15.42
CA GLU A 215 -13.35 -50.44 14.75
C GLU A 215 -12.16 -51.10 15.48
N ARG A 216 -11.85 -50.67 16.71
CA ARG A 216 -10.92 -51.32 17.64
C ARG A 216 -11.66 -51.96 18.79
#